data_AF-A0A1Q5XGK5-F1
#
_entry.id   AF-A0A1Q5XGK5-F1
#
_cell.length_a   1.000
_cell.length_b   1.000
_cell.length_c   1.000
_cell.angle_alpha   90.00
_cell.angle_beta   90.00
_cell.angle_gamma   90.00
#
_symmetry.space_group_name_H-M   'P 1'
#
loop_
_entity.id
_entity.type
_entity.pdbx_description
1 polymer ?
#
loop_
_entity_poly.entity_id
_entity_poly.type
_entity_poly.pdbx_seq_one_letter_code
_entity_poly.pdbx_strand_id
1 'polypeptide(L)'
;MFEEKHYQNTKWFLSGDLKLRQQDFADGRIGVWVSIRKFNVCFTMIMYDFIEWCRDLDIVLEVDMTWNNHRGFLIESKDQALVRSEIKRFIYIRNIEPSNADEEFLDDEWYS
;
A
#
# COMPACT_ATOMS: atom_id res chain seq x y z
N MET A 1 -1.97 4.01 12.07
CA MET A 1 -0.60 3.54 11.77
C MET A 1 0.34 4.65 12.18
N PHE A 2 1.55 4.35 12.65
CA PHE A 2 2.56 5.38 12.94
C PHE A 2 3.60 5.42 11.82
N GLU A 3 4.25 6.57 11.65
CA GLU A 3 5.36 6.74 10.72
C GLU A 3 6.61 6.10 11.32
N GLU A 4 7.16 5.10 10.64
CA GLU A 4 8.37 4.37 11.04
C GLU A 4 9.64 5.08 10.56
N LYS A 5 9.61 5.61 9.33
CA LYS A 5 10.74 6.26 8.66
C LYS A 5 10.24 7.28 7.65
N HIS A 6 11.03 8.32 7.42
CA HIS A 6 10.85 9.27 6.33
C HIS A 6 12.21 9.58 5.70
N TYR A 7 12.28 9.47 4.37
CA TYR A 7 13.44 9.86 3.58
C TYR A 7 12.98 10.46 2.25
N GLN A 8 13.44 11.69 1.95
CA GLN A 8 13.04 12.45 0.75
C GLN A 8 11.50 12.53 0.59
N ASN A 9 10.98 12.03 -0.52
CA ASN A 9 9.56 11.97 -0.87
C ASN A 9 8.89 10.64 -0.45
N THR A 10 9.58 9.79 0.32
CA THR A 10 9.07 8.47 0.71
C THR A 10 8.90 8.36 2.22
N LYS A 11 7.74 7.86 2.64
CA LYS A 11 7.38 7.61 4.04
C LYS A 11 7.02 6.14 4.23
N TRP A 12 7.48 5.57 5.34
CA TRP A 12 7.15 4.21 5.73
C TRP A 12 6.30 4.24 6.99
N PHE A 13 5.27 3.41 7.02
CA PHE A 13 4.33 3.31 8.13
C PHE A 13 4.24 1.88 8.63
N LEU A 14 4.06 1.73 9.94
CA LEU A 14 3.99 0.43 10.62
C LEU A 14 2.75 0.34 11.53
N SER A 15 2.17 -0.86 11.61
CA SER A 15 1.11 -1.22 12.56
C SER A 15 1.03 -2.74 12.75
N GLY A 16 1.74 -3.28 13.74
CA GLY A 16 1.88 -4.74 13.90
C GLY A 16 2.70 -5.30 12.74
N ASP A 17 2.22 -6.35 12.08
CA ASP A 17 2.88 -6.95 10.90
C ASP A 17 2.63 -6.16 9.60
N LEU A 18 1.69 -5.20 9.60
CA LEU A 18 1.33 -4.39 8.44
C LEU A 18 2.30 -3.23 8.25
N LYS A 19 2.94 -3.18 7.08
CA LYS A 19 3.82 -2.10 6.63
C LYS A 19 3.29 -1.45 5.36
N LEU A 20 3.39 -0.12 5.29
CA LEU A 20 3.10 0.64 4.07
C LEU A 20 4.30 1.49 3.67
N ARG A 21 4.60 1.53 2.37
CA ARG A 21 5.51 2.49 1.74
C ARG A 21 4.65 3.48 0.96
N GLN A 22 4.77 4.77 1.23
CA GLN A 22 4.10 5.84 0.47
C GLN A 22 5.15 6.74 -0.17
N GLN A 23 5.12 6.88 -1.50
CA GLN A 23 6.04 7.73 -2.26
C GLN A 23 5.28 8.84 -2.97
N ASP A 24 5.69 10.08 -2.75
CA ASP A 24 5.15 11.25 -3.45
C ASP A 24 5.91 11.47 -4.76
N PHE A 25 5.22 11.36 -5.90
CA PHE A 25 5.83 11.54 -7.22
C PHE A 25 6.03 13.01 -7.62
N ALA A 26 5.67 13.96 -6.75
CA ALA A 26 5.76 15.41 -6.98
C ALA A 26 4.92 15.94 -8.15
N ASP A 27 3.97 15.13 -8.63
CA ASP A 27 3.00 15.46 -9.68
C ASP A 27 1.54 15.42 -9.16
N GLY A 28 1.38 15.37 -7.84
CA GLY A 28 0.08 15.25 -7.16
C GLY A 28 -0.35 13.80 -6.90
N ARG A 29 0.39 12.80 -7.40
CA ARG A 29 0.11 11.38 -7.19
C ARG A 29 1.02 10.77 -6.13
N ILE A 30 0.47 9.81 -5.39
CA ILE A 30 1.17 9.05 -4.36
C ILE A 30 1.12 7.57 -4.74
N GLY A 31 2.28 6.93 -4.78
CA GLY A 31 2.41 5.47 -4.85
C GLY A 31 2.31 4.86 -3.45
N VAL A 32 1.55 3.77 -3.30
CA VAL A 32 1.35 3.06 -2.03
C VAL A 32 1.60 1.57 -2.23
N TRP A 33 2.55 1.01 -1.50
CA TRP A 33 2.80 -0.44 -1.45
C TRP A 33 2.51 -0.97 -0.06
N VAL A 34 1.94 -2.18 0.00
CA VAL A 34 1.40 -2.76 1.23
C VAL A 34 2.05 -4.11 1.47
N SER A 35 2.64 -4.28 2.65
CA SER A 35 3.30 -5.50 3.05
C SER A 35 2.74 -6.07 4.35
N ILE A 36 2.56 -7.40 4.39
CA ILE A 36 2.34 -8.16 5.62
C ILE A 36 3.45 -9.21 5.71
N ARG A 37 4.27 -9.18 6.77
CA ARG A 37 5.41 -10.11 6.96
C ARG A 37 6.31 -10.23 5.70
N LYS A 38 6.60 -9.11 5.03
CA LYS A 38 7.39 -8.99 3.79
C LYS A 38 6.68 -9.34 2.48
N PHE A 39 5.50 -9.93 2.52
CA PHE A 39 4.75 -10.24 1.30
C PHE A 39 3.91 -9.04 0.84
N ASN A 40 3.93 -8.77 -0.47
CA ASN A 40 3.11 -7.79 -1.14
C ASN A 40 1.66 -8.29 -1.25
N VAL A 41 0.77 -7.68 -0.47
CA VAL A 41 -0.64 -8.07 -0.43
C VAL A 41 -1.53 -7.25 -1.37
N CYS A 42 -0.96 -6.35 -2.19
CA CYS A 42 -1.75 -5.50 -3.10
C CYS A 42 -2.60 -6.32 -4.08
N PHE A 43 -2.07 -7.42 -4.63
CA PHE A 43 -2.84 -8.28 -5.53
C PHE A 43 -3.99 -8.98 -4.80
N THR A 44 -3.72 -9.52 -3.61
CA THR A 44 -4.75 -10.12 -2.75
C THR A 44 -5.83 -9.10 -2.39
N MET A 45 -5.46 -7.86 -2.11
CA MET A 45 -6.43 -6.79 -1.86
C MET A 45 -7.33 -6.51 -3.08
N ILE A 46 -6.76 -6.50 -4.30
CA ILE A 46 -7.53 -6.37 -5.54
C ILE A 46 -8.53 -7.52 -5.69
N MET A 47 -8.09 -8.76 -5.44
CA MET A 47 -8.94 -9.96 -5.51
C MET A 47 -10.11 -9.95 -4.51
N TYR A 48 -10.02 -9.15 -3.45
CA TYR A 48 -11.06 -9.00 -2.42
C TYR A 48 -11.89 -7.71 -2.60
N ASP A 49 -11.82 -7.10 -3.78
CA ASP A 49 -12.56 -5.89 -4.19
C ASP A 49 -12.13 -4.60 -3.48
N PHE A 50 -10.84 -4.45 -3.14
CA PHE A 50 -10.34 -3.22 -2.52
C PHE A 50 -10.53 -1.98 -3.42
N ILE A 51 -10.42 -2.13 -4.74
CA ILE A 51 -10.64 -1.02 -5.68
C ILE A 51 -12.10 -0.53 -5.60
N GLU A 52 -13.06 -1.44 -5.54
CA GLU A 52 -14.47 -1.08 -5.39
C GLU A 52 -14.76 -0.46 -4.02
N TRP A 53 -14.14 -0.99 -2.96
CA TRP A 53 -14.19 -0.38 -1.62
C TRP A 53 -13.75 1.09 -1.62
N CYS A 54 -12.65 1.40 -2.31
CA CYS A 54 -12.17 2.78 -2.45
C CYS A 54 -13.10 3.63 -3.32
N ARG A 55 -13.66 3.07 -4.39
CA ARG A 55 -14.59 3.77 -5.27
C ARG A 55 -15.86 4.22 -4.54
N ASP A 56 -16.38 3.41 -3.62
CA ASP A 56 -17.52 3.77 -2.77
C ASP A 56 -17.24 4.98 -1.85
N LEU A 57 -15.96 5.32 -1.66
CA LEU A 57 -15.48 6.45 -0.87
C LEU A 57 -15.04 7.64 -1.73
N ASP A 58 -15.34 7.63 -3.04
CA ASP A 58 -14.90 8.63 -4.02
C ASP A 58 -13.37 8.72 -4.15
N ILE A 59 -12.67 7.61 -3.89
CA ILE A 59 -11.23 7.48 -4.10
C ILE A 59 -10.98 6.72 -5.39
N VAL A 60 -10.33 7.38 -6.34
CA VAL A 60 -9.83 6.73 -7.56
C VAL A 60 -8.47 6.11 -7.26
N LEU A 61 -8.35 4.82 -7.56
CA LEU A 61 -7.17 4.04 -7.30
C LEU A 61 -6.77 3.28 -8.57
N GLU A 62 -5.53 3.47 -9.00
CA GLU A 62 -4.93 2.77 -10.15
C GLU A 62 -3.86 1.79 -9.67
N VAL A 63 -3.57 0.75 -10.46
CA VAL A 63 -2.47 -0.17 -10.16
C VAL A 63 -1.16 0.41 -10.71
N ASP A 64 -0.16 0.52 -9.84
CA ASP A 64 1.19 0.94 -10.20
C ASP A 64 2.17 -0.23 -10.10
N MET A 65 3.14 -0.31 -11.01
CA MET A 65 4.24 -1.30 -10.97
C MET A 65 5.60 -0.63 -11.20
N THR A 66 5.70 0.68 -11.00
CA THR A 66 6.92 1.43 -11.34
C THR A 66 8.06 1.19 -10.37
N TRP A 67 7.76 0.87 -9.11
CA TRP A 67 8.77 0.52 -8.12
C TRP A 67 9.11 -0.97 -8.19
N ASN A 68 10.27 -1.28 -8.78
CA ASN A 68 10.83 -2.63 -8.91
C ASN A 68 9.86 -3.71 -9.43
N ASN A 69 8.91 -3.31 -10.27
CA ASN A 69 7.86 -4.19 -10.80
C ASN A 69 6.92 -4.78 -9.74
N HIS A 70 6.94 -4.26 -8.52
CA HIS A 70 5.99 -4.63 -7.47
C HIS A 70 4.67 -3.90 -7.63
N ARG A 71 3.57 -4.66 -7.50
CA ARG A 71 2.24 -4.06 -7.51
C ARG A 71 2.03 -3.14 -6.32
N GLY A 72 1.67 -1.91 -6.60
CA GLY A 72 1.21 -0.91 -5.66
C GLY A 72 -0.05 -0.23 -6.17
N PHE A 73 -0.46 0.79 -5.44
CA PHE A 73 -1.62 1.61 -5.74
C PHE A 73 -1.19 3.05 -6.00
N LEU A 74 -1.74 3.66 -7.04
CA LEU A 74 -1.58 5.07 -7.32
C LEU A 74 -2.86 5.79 -6.90
N ILE A 75 -2.71 6.84 -6.09
CA ILE A 75 -3.82 7.63 -5.55
C ILE A 75 -3.48 9.12 -5.66
N GLU A 76 -4.49 9.99 -5.53
CA GLU A 76 -4.24 11.42 -5.37
C GLU A 76 -3.67 11.75 -3.98
N SER A 77 -2.80 12.75 -3.91
CA SER A 77 -2.16 13.18 -2.66
C SER A 77 -3.13 13.64 -1.57
N LYS A 78 -4.32 14.12 -1.95
CA LYS A 78 -5.39 14.49 -1.02
C LYS A 78 -5.93 13.27 -0.25
N ASP A 79 -5.87 12.07 -0.83
CA ASP A 79 -6.51 10.86 -0.29
C ASP A 79 -5.56 10.02 0.57
N GLN A 80 -4.26 10.36 0.62
CA GLN A 80 -3.21 9.54 1.23
C GLN A 80 -3.49 9.11 2.68
N ALA A 81 -4.13 9.97 3.47
CA ALA A 81 -4.42 9.71 4.87
C ALA A 81 -5.62 8.77 5.03
N LEU A 82 -6.66 8.97 4.20
CA LEU A 82 -7.84 8.14 4.18
C LEU A 82 -7.51 6.74 3.66
N VAL A 83 -6.80 6.64 2.52
CA VAL A 83 -6.35 5.36 1.95
C VAL A 83 -5.52 4.55 2.95
N ARG A 84 -4.59 5.19 3.67
CA ARG A 84 -3.81 4.51 4.72
C ARG A 84 -4.70 3.93 5.83
N SER A 85 -5.74 4.65 6.23
CA SER A 85 -6.71 4.16 7.22
C SER A 85 -7.53 2.99 6.66
N GLU A 86 -8.01 3.13 5.42
CA GLU A 86 -8.88 2.14 4.78
C GLU A 86 -8.12 0.85 4.41
N ILE A 87 -6.84 0.92 4.02
CA ILE A 87 -5.99 -0.27 3.85
C ILE A 87 -5.96 -1.09 5.14
N LYS A 88 -5.67 -0.44 6.27
CA LYS A 88 -5.63 -1.11 7.58
C LYS A 88 -6.99 -1.71 7.94
N ARG A 89 -8.07 -0.96 7.73
CA ARG A 89 -9.44 -1.40 8.02
C ARG A 89 -9.86 -2.57 7.14
N PHE A 90 -9.57 -2.50 5.85
CA PHE A 90 -9.91 -3.51 4.87
C PHE A 90 -9.21 -4.83 5.15
N ILE A 91 -7.89 -4.79 5.38
CA ILE A 91 -7.09 -5.98 5.76
C ILE A 91 -7.68 -6.65 7.00
N TYR A 92 -8.05 -5.86 8.01
CA TYR A 92 -8.66 -6.38 9.24
C TYR A 92 -10.03 -7.02 8.98
N ILE A 93 -10.93 -6.33 8.26
CA ILE A 93 -12.30 -6.81 7.99
C ILE A 93 -12.30 -8.07 7.12
N ARG A 94 -11.43 -8.11 6.11
CA ARG A 94 -11.31 -9.22 5.18
C ARG A 94 -10.40 -10.34 5.69
N ASN A 95 -9.75 -10.14 6.84
CA ASN A 95 -8.76 -11.06 7.41
C ASN A 95 -7.71 -11.49 6.38
N ILE A 96 -7.14 -10.50 5.67
CA ILE A 96 -6.15 -10.74 4.62
C ILE A 96 -4.86 -11.21 5.30
N GLU A 97 -4.45 -12.42 4.93
CA GLU A 97 -3.15 -12.99 5.27
C GLU A 97 -2.34 -13.18 3.98
N PRO A 98 -1.02 -13.04 4.04
CA PRO A 98 -0.17 -13.30 2.88
C PRO A 98 -0.20 -14.77 2.49
N SER A 99 -0.10 -15.01 1.18
CA SER A 99 0.01 -16.35 0.60
C SER A 99 1.43 -16.63 0.11
N ASN A 100 1.83 -17.89 0.00
CA ASN A 100 3.13 -18.26 -0.60
C ASN A 100 3.21 -17.92 -2.10
N ALA A 101 2.10 -17.54 -2.72
CA ALA A 101 2.07 -17.07 -4.11
C ALA A 101 2.22 -15.54 -4.21
N ASP A 102 2.19 -14.82 -3.08
CA ASP A 102 2.37 -13.38 -3.05
C ASP A 102 3.83 -13.03 -3.30
N GLU A 103 4.08 -11.91 -3.96
CA GLU A 103 5.43 -11.41 -4.19
C GLU A 103 6.09 -11.04 -2.85
N GLU A 104 7.33 -11.45 -2.62
CA GLU A 104 8.09 -11.07 -1.42
C GLU A 104 8.92 -9.81 -1.71
N PHE A 105 8.92 -8.85 -0.80
CA PHE A 105 9.85 -7.72 -0.80
C PHE A 105 11.16 -8.13 -0.14
N LEU A 106 12.29 -7.82 -0.79
CA LEU A 106 13.59 -7.98 -0.13
C LEU A 106 13.79 -6.88 0.93
N ASP A 107 14.55 -7.19 1.99
CA ASP A 107 14.74 -6.25 3.11
C ASP A 107 15.52 -4.99 2.70
N ASP A 108 16.51 -5.15 1.82
CA ASP A 108 17.31 -4.07 1.24
C ASP A 108 16.50 -3.21 0.26
N GLU A 109 15.58 -3.85 -0.45
CA GLU A 109 14.66 -3.20 -1.37
C GLU A 109 13.62 -2.33 -0.66
N TRP A 110 13.00 -2.80 0.43
CA TRP A 110 11.86 -2.12 1.05
C TRP A 110 12.13 -0.65 1.43
N TYR A 111 13.35 -0.35 1.86
CA TYR A 111 13.78 0.98 2.30
C TYR A 111 14.56 1.79 1.24
N SER A 112 14.52 1.34 -0.02
CA SER A 112 15.07 2.05 -1.18
C SER A 112 14.19 3.19 -1.69
#